data_AF-A0A3E4UKZ4-F1
#
_entry.id   AF-A0A3E4UKZ4-F1
#
_cell.length_a   1.000
_cell.length_b   1.000
_cell.length_c   1.000
_cell.angle_alpha   90.00
_cell.angle_beta   90.00
_cell.angle_gamma   90.00
#
_symmetry.space_group_name_H-M   'P 1'
#
loop_
_entity.id
_entity.type
_entity.pdbx_description
1 polymer ?
#
loop_
_entity_poly.entity_id
_entity_poly.type
_entity_poly.pdbx_seq_one_letter_code
_entity_poly.pdbx_strand_id
1 'polypeptide(L)'
;MSEILRNQEIAAIDKLSASVLEGIDTTFICAAMKGHVSDVFLKQTLDNWCKGKGNFFNFYCYTSKAAQESILKALGIDSAYDAVSEYVSFCQNSTPVVLKDISASAWKTIEEYKIDEYGDDKSWASFWVNTSKESKNDLLDNIHQLCKEYKESKELTF
;
A
#
# COMPACT_ATOMS: atom_id res chain seq x y z
N MET A 1 -5.16 5.67 -18.61
CA MET A 1 -5.44 4.34 -18.05
C MET A 1 -6.69 3.78 -18.72
N SER A 2 -6.79 2.48 -19.02
CA SER A 2 -8.09 1.91 -19.39
C SER A 2 -8.94 1.69 -18.12
N GLU A 3 -10.27 1.74 -18.24
CA GLU A 3 -11.17 1.53 -17.10
C GLU A 3 -11.00 0.14 -16.46
N ILE A 4 -10.70 -0.87 -17.29
CA ILE A 4 -10.42 -2.24 -16.83
C ILE A 4 -9.19 -2.28 -15.92
N LEU A 5 -8.09 -1.64 -16.34
CA LEU A 5 -6.86 -1.59 -15.53
C LEU A 5 -7.11 -0.85 -14.21
N ARG A 6 -7.80 0.30 -14.25
CA ARG A 6 -8.15 1.06 -13.04
C ARG A 6 -8.97 0.23 -12.04
N ASN A 7 -9.95 -0.53 -12.53
CA ASN A 7 -10.77 -1.37 -11.65
C ASN A 7 -9.95 -2.51 -11.02
N GLN A 8 -8.94 -3.04 -11.73
CA GLN A 8 -8.04 -4.07 -11.17
C GLN A 8 -7.16 -3.51 -10.06
N GLU A 9 -6.63 -2.30 -10.22
CA GLU A 9 -5.84 -1.63 -9.19
C GLU A 9 -6.67 -1.36 -7.93
N ILE A 10 -7.89 -0.83 -8.10
CA ILE A 10 -8.80 -0.59 -6.99
C ILE A 10 -9.11 -1.89 -6.24
N ALA A 11 -9.43 -2.97 -6.97
CA ALA A 11 -9.72 -4.25 -6.36
C ALA A 11 -8.52 -4.86 -5.61
N ALA A 12 -7.30 -4.65 -6.11
CA ALA A 12 -6.09 -5.10 -5.44
C ALA A 12 -5.85 -4.34 -4.13
N ILE A 13 -6.01 -3.01 -4.14
CA ILE A 13 -5.83 -2.17 -2.95
C ILE A 13 -6.98 -2.38 -1.97
N ASP A 14 -8.21 -2.63 -2.43
CA ASP A 14 -9.35 -3.00 -1.57
C ASP A 14 -9.01 -4.24 -0.72
N LYS A 15 -8.49 -5.30 -1.36
CA LYS A 15 -8.06 -6.53 -0.66
C LYS A 15 -6.93 -6.25 0.33
N LEU A 16 -5.94 -5.46 -0.09
CA LEU A 16 -4.82 -5.09 0.77
C LEU A 16 -5.31 -4.34 2.02
N SER A 17 -6.09 -3.28 1.83
CA SER A 17 -6.59 -2.44 2.92
C SER A 17 -7.49 -3.22 3.87
N ALA A 18 -8.38 -4.08 3.35
CA ALA A 18 -9.17 -4.97 4.18
C ALA A 18 -8.28 -5.87 5.05
N SER A 19 -7.26 -6.49 4.46
CA SER A 19 -6.33 -7.37 5.18
C SER A 19 -5.54 -6.62 6.28
N VAL A 20 -5.10 -5.40 6.01
CA VAL A 20 -4.43 -4.54 7.00
C VAL A 20 -5.35 -4.23 8.19
N LEU A 21 -6.64 -3.96 7.93
CA LEU A 21 -7.62 -3.70 9.00
C LEU A 21 -8.00 -4.95 9.79
N GLU A 22 -8.11 -6.11 9.13
CA GLU A 22 -8.33 -7.41 9.78
C GLU A 22 -7.14 -7.81 10.67
N GLY A 23 -5.95 -7.35 10.31
CA GLY A 23 -4.71 -7.61 11.03
C GLY A 23 -3.93 -8.74 10.38
N ILE A 24 -2.84 -8.37 9.72
CA ILE A 24 -1.87 -9.33 9.20
C ILE A 24 -0.96 -9.74 10.35
N ASP A 25 -0.83 -11.03 10.62
CA ASP A 25 -0.01 -11.54 11.73
C ASP A 25 1.32 -12.17 11.26
N THR A 26 2.21 -12.44 12.22
CA THR A 26 3.52 -13.03 11.96
C THR A 26 3.42 -14.44 11.35
N THR A 27 2.37 -15.20 11.69
CA THR A 27 2.15 -16.55 11.15
C THR A 27 1.86 -16.47 9.65
N PHE A 28 0.99 -15.53 9.26
CA PHE A 28 0.69 -15.23 7.87
C PHE A 28 1.95 -14.82 7.10
N ILE A 29 2.71 -13.83 7.60
CA ILE A 29 3.93 -13.36 6.93
C ILE A 29 4.94 -14.50 6.74
N CYS A 30 5.13 -15.33 7.77
CA CYS A 30 6.02 -16.48 7.70
C CYS A 30 5.56 -17.48 6.62
N ALA A 31 4.28 -17.85 6.62
CA ALA A 31 3.72 -18.78 5.64
C ALA A 31 3.79 -18.23 4.22
N ALA A 32 3.49 -16.94 4.02
CA ALA A 32 3.48 -16.29 2.72
C ALA A 32 4.88 -16.20 2.09
N MET A 33 5.94 -16.13 2.89
CA MET A 33 7.32 -15.99 2.39
C MET A 33 8.07 -17.32 2.33
N LYS A 34 7.66 -18.33 3.09
CA LYS A 34 8.36 -19.61 3.19
C LYS A 34 8.45 -20.31 1.82
N GLY A 35 9.66 -20.72 1.45
CA GLY A 35 9.94 -21.36 0.16
C GLY A 35 10.09 -20.39 -1.03
N HIS A 36 9.78 -19.11 -0.84
CA HIS A 36 9.95 -18.05 -1.85
C HIS A 36 11.21 -17.20 -1.61
N VAL A 37 11.74 -17.20 -0.39
CA VAL A 37 12.99 -16.54 0.00
C VAL A 37 13.89 -17.50 0.78
N SER A 38 15.17 -17.16 0.97
CA SER A 38 16.08 -17.96 1.79
C SER A 38 15.67 -17.92 3.27
N ASP A 39 15.94 -19.00 4.02
CA ASP A 39 15.64 -19.06 5.46
C ASP A 39 16.33 -17.94 6.27
N VAL A 40 17.54 -17.55 5.86
CA VAL A 40 18.27 -16.44 6.48
C VAL A 40 17.53 -15.11 6.26
N PHE A 41 17.08 -14.85 5.03
CA PHE A 41 16.30 -13.65 4.71
C PHE A 41 14.96 -13.67 5.43
N LEU A 42 14.24 -14.80 5.42
CA LEU A 42 12.98 -14.98 6.12
C LEU A 42 13.09 -14.60 7.59
N LYS A 43 14.13 -15.10 8.28
CA LYS A 43 14.37 -14.79 9.69
C LYS A 43 14.60 -13.29 9.91
N GLN A 44 15.46 -12.66 9.10
CA GLN A 44 15.74 -11.23 9.20
C GLN A 44 14.48 -10.38 8.96
N THR A 45 13.68 -10.76 7.98
CA THR A 45 12.43 -10.08 7.64
C THR A 45 11.40 -10.21 8.76
N LEU A 46 11.24 -11.38 9.37
CA LEU A 46 10.35 -11.58 10.52
C LEU A 46 10.82 -10.80 11.77
N ASP A 47 12.13 -10.69 11.99
CA ASP A 47 12.67 -9.85 13.07
C ASP A 47 12.32 -8.37 12.85
N ASN A 48 12.38 -7.90 11.61
CA ASN A 48 12.00 -6.52 11.25
C ASN A 48 10.49 -6.28 11.39
N TRP A 49 9.66 -7.25 10.98
CA TRP A 49 8.21 -7.22 11.18
C TRP A 49 7.85 -7.04 12.67
N CYS A 50 8.44 -7.88 13.54
CA CYS A 50 8.21 -7.81 14.98
C CYS A 50 8.66 -6.46 15.58
N LYS A 51 9.80 -5.91 15.12
CA LYS A 51 10.28 -4.58 15.55
C LYS A 51 9.38 -3.43 15.08
N GLY A 52 8.80 -3.55 13.88
CA GLY A 52 7.89 -2.58 13.28
C GLY A 52 6.50 -2.55 13.92
N LYS A 53 6.26 -3.35 14.97
CA LYS A 53 4.97 -3.44 15.69
C LYS A 53 3.76 -3.73 14.78
N GLY A 54 3.99 -4.41 13.66
CA GLY A 54 2.93 -4.79 12.73
C GLY A 54 2.45 -3.69 11.77
N ASN A 55 3.21 -2.61 11.58
CA ASN A 55 2.98 -1.68 10.47
C ASN A 55 3.38 -2.37 9.14
N PHE A 56 2.37 -2.73 8.35
CA PHE A 56 2.52 -3.48 7.12
C PHE A 56 3.15 -2.67 6.00
N PHE A 57 2.79 -1.39 5.84
CA PHE A 57 3.33 -0.57 4.75
C PHE A 57 4.83 -0.35 4.90
N ASN A 58 5.27 -0.03 6.12
CA ASN A 58 6.67 0.08 6.47
C ASN A 58 7.41 -1.24 6.18
N PHE A 59 6.90 -2.35 6.71
CA PHE A 59 7.47 -3.67 6.46
C PHE A 59 7.59 -3.98 4.96
N TYR A 60 6.50 -3.81 4.22
CA TYR A 60 6.41 -4.11 2.80
C TYR A 60 7.48 -3.36 1.99
N CYS A 61 7.64 -2.05 2.24
CA CYS A 61 8.64 -1.21 1.58
C CYS A 61 10.10 -1.66 1.80
N TYR A 62 10.40 -2.34 2.91
CA TYR A 62 11.75 -2.82 3.23
C TYR A 62 11.99 -4.30 2.86
N THR A 63 11.05 -4.94 2.16
CA THR A 63 11.21 -6.30 1.65
C THR A 63 11.59 -6.33 0.17
N SER A 64 12.13 -7.46 -0.29
CA SER A 64 12.49 -7.64 -1.70
C SER A 64 11.23 -7.78 -2.56
N LYS A 65 11.33 -7.44 -3.86
CA LYS A 65 10.21 -7.60 -4.81
C LYS A 65 9.63 -9.02 -4.82
N ALA A 66 10.48 -10.04 -4.74
CA ALA A 66 10.03 -11.44 -4.67
C ALA A 66 9.20 -11.73 -3.39
N ALA A 67 9.61 -11.16 -2.25
CA ALA A 67 8.85 -11.29 -1.00
C ALA A 67 7.51 -10.54 -1.09
N GLN A 68 7.53 -9.31 -1.61
CA GLN A 68 6.34 -8.48 -1.84
C GLN A 68 5.30 -9.22 -2.68
N GLU A 69 5.68 -9.73 -3.85
CA GLU A 69 4.77 -10.49 -4.73
C GLU A 69 4.23 -11.76 -4.05
N SER A 70 5.06 -12.45 -3.29
CA SER A 70 4.64 -13.65 -2.54
C SER A 70 3.59 -13.32 -1.49
N ILE A 71 3.79 -12.22 -0.76
CA ILE A 71 2.83 -11.73 0.24
C ILE A 71 1.53 -11.31 -0.43
N LEU A 72 1.58 -10.55 -1.53
CA LEU A 72 0.37 -10.12 -2.24
C LEU A 72 -0.44 -11.31 -2.77
N LYS A 73 0.23 -12.33 -3.33
CA LYS A 73 -0.44 -13.58 -3.74
C LYS A 73 -1.09 -14.30 -2.56
N ALA A 74 -0.43 -14.35 -1.41
CA ALA A 74 -1.00 -14.95 -0.20
C ALA A 74 -2.23 -14.17 0.32
N LEU A 75 -2.32 -12.87 0.04
CA LEU A 75 -3.50 -12.03 0.28
C LEU A 75 -4.58 -12.18 -0.82
N GLY A 76 -4.37 -13.06 -1.79
CA GLY A 76 -5.28 -13.24 -2.93
C GLY A 76 -5.26 -12.11 -3.94
N ILE A 77 -4.17 -11.35 -4.01
CA ILE A 77 -3.92 -10.32 -5.03
C ILE A 77 -3.03 -10.94 -6.10
N ASP A 78 -3.58 -11.18 -7.29
CA ASP A 78 -2.86 -11.88 -8.37
C ASP A 78 -2.35 -10.96 -9.49
N SER A 79 -2.72 -9.67 -9.44
CA SER A 79 -2.41 -8.66 -10.47
C SER A 79 -2.26 -7.27 -9.84
N ALA A 80 -1.88 -6.27 -10.66
CA ALA A 80 -1.71 -4.88 -10.24
C ALA A 80 -0.66 -4.66 -9.13
N TYR A 81 0.37 -5.51 -9.08
CA TYR A 81 1.45 -5.42 -8.09
C TYR A 81 2.18 -4.08 -8.12
N ASP A 82 2.38 -3.51 -9.30
CA ASP A 82 3.05 -2.21 -9.43
C ASP A 82 2.21 -1.09 -8.80
N ALA A 83 0.90 -1.04 -9.09
CA ALA A 83 0.00 -0.05 -8.49
C ALA A 83 -0.12 -0.21 -6.96
N VAL A 84 -0.18 -1.45 -6.47
CA VAL A 84 -0.12 -1.72 -5.02
C VAL A 84 1.18 -1.21 -4.41
N SER A 85 2.31 -1.46 -5.08
CA SER A 85 3.63 -1.04 -4.60
C SER A 85 3.80 0.48 -4.62
N GLU A 86 3.30 1.15 -5.65
CA GLU A 86 3.27 2.61 -5.75
C GLU A 86 2.36 3.21 -4.67
N TYR A 87 1.17 2.64 -4.43
CA TYR A 87 0.26 3.05 -3.36
C TYR A 87 0.88 2.89 -1.96
N VAL A 88 1.42 1.72 -1.63
CA VAL A 88 2.05 1.47 -0.33
C VAL A 88 3.25 2.40 -0.12
N SER A 89 4.05 2.62 -1.16
CA SER A 89 5.18 3.55 -1.10
C SER A 89 4.73 4.98 -0.85
N PHE A 90 3.67 5.44 -1.53
CA PHE A 90 3.10 6.77 -1.30
C PHE A 90 2.62 6.92 0.15
N CYS A 91 1.81 5.97 0.64
CA CYS A 91 1.26 5.99 2.00
C CYS A 91 2.34 5.90 3.08
N GLN A 92 3.43 5.18 2.85
CA GLN A 92 4.54 5.10 3.80
C GLN A 92 5.33 6.40 3.91
N ASN A 93 5.32 7.23 2.86
CA ASN A 93 6.07 8.49 2.79
C ASN A 93 5.18 9.73 2.98
N SER A 94 3.89 9.54 3.28
CA SER A 94 2.94 10.64 3.47
C SER A 94 1.91 10.31 4.55
N THR A 95 1.43 11.33 5.24
CA THR A 95 0.30 11.17 6.16
C THR A 95 -1.01 11.48 5.43
N PRO A 96 -2.16 10.97 5.91
CA PRO A 96 -3.47 11.27 5.31
C PRO A 96 -3.81 12.77 5.17
N VAL A 97 -3.13 13.66 5.89
CA VAL A 97 -3.23 15.13 5.68
C VAL A 97 -3.07 15.54 4.21
N VAL A 98 -2.23 14.84 3.44
CA VAL A 98 -2.01 15.15 2.01
C VAL A 98 -3.30 15.11 1.18
N LEU A 99 -4.34 14.40 1.64
CA LEU A 99 -5.64 14.33 0.98
C LEU A 99 -6.36 15.68 0.90
N LYS A 100 -6.02 16.65 1.77
CA LYS A 100 -6.53 18.03 1.70
C LYS A 100 -6.24 18.68 0.34
N ASP A 101 -5.07 18.37 -0.22
CA ASP A 101 -4.59 18.96 -1.47
C ASP A 101 -4.95 18.11 -2.70
N ILE A 102 -5.27 16.83 -2.49
CA ILE A 102 -5.59 15.89 -3.59
C ILE A 102 -7.08 15.94 -3.93
N SER A 103 -7.96 15.80 -2.94
CA SER A 103 -9.39 15.69 -3.19
C SER A 103 -10.20 16.07 -1.96
N ALA A 104 -11.06 17.10 -2.09
CA ALA A 104 -11.94 17.53 -1.00
C ALA A 104 -12.90 16.41 -0.56
N SER A 105 -13.33 15.54 -1.50
CA SER A 105 -14.17 14.37 -1.17
C SER A 105 -13.39 13.31 -0.39
N ALA A 106 -12.11 13.10 -0.73
CA ALA A 106 -11.22 12.24 0.04
C ALA A 106 -11.00 12.78 1.45
N TRP A 107 -10.72 14.08 1.59
CA TRP A 107 -10.56 14.72 2.90
C TRP A 107 -11.81 14.60 3.76
N LYS A 108 -13.00 14.77 3.17
CA LYS A 108 -14.28 14.58 3.86
C LYS A 108 -14.41 13.18 4.47
N THR A 109 -13.86 12.15 3.82
CA THR A 109 -13.84 10.78 4.38
C THR A 109 -13.02 10.72 5.68
N ILE A 110 -11.88 11.41 5.74
CA ILE A 110 -11.05 11.48 6.95
C ILE A 110 -11.85 12.07 8.13
N GLU A 111 -12.57 13.17 7.88
CA GLU A 111 -13.39 13.84 8.89
C GLU A 111 -14.59 13.00 9.32
N GLU A 112 -15.34 12.45 8.36
CA GLU A 112 -16.57 11.68 8.63
C GLU A 112 -16.29 10.40 9.43
N TYR A 113 -15.22 9.70 9.08
CA TYR A 113 -14.86 8.42 9.72
C TYR A 113 -13.87 8.60 10.88
N LYS A 114 -13.51 9.84 11.23
CA LYS A 114 -12.57 10.18 12.32
C LYS A 114 -11.24 9.44 12.20
N ILE A 115 -10.73 9.35 10.98
CA ILE A 115 -9.45 8.70 10.69
C ILE A 115 -8.33 9.59 11.21
N ASP A 116 -7.32 9.00 11.86
CA ASP A 116 -6.16 9.76 12.33
C ASP A 116 -5.38 10.32 11.14
N GLU A 117 -5.39 11.65 10.98
CA GLU A 117 -4.78 12.37 9.87
C GLU A 117 -3.24 12.29 9.86
N TYR A 118 -2.62 11.91 10.98
CA TYR A 118 -1.17 11.65 11.11
C TYR A 118 -0.85 10.17 11.32
N GLY A 119 -1.86 9.31 11.16
CA GLY A 119 -1.72 7.88 11.41
C GLY A 119 -0.98 7.12 10.31
N ASP A 120 -0.90 5.81 10.51
CA ASP A 120 -0.05 4.90 9.76
C ASP A 120 -0.82 4.10 8.68
N ASP A 121 -0.39 2.87 8.41
CA ASP A 121 -1.00 1.97 7.46
C ASP A 121 -2.47 1.70 7.76
N LYS A 122 -2.87 1.67 9.04
CA LYS A 122 -4.28 1.50 9.43
C LYS A 122 -5.13 2.72 9.12
N SER A 123 -4.58 3.93 9.24
CA SER A 123 -5.30 5.14 8.82
C SER A 123 -5.53 5.15 7.32
N TRP A 124 -4.50 4.84 6.54
CA TRP A 124 -4.62 4.74 5.09
C TRP A 124 -5.57 3.63 4.63
N ALA A 125 -5.51 2.46 5.27
CA ALA A 125 -6.43 1.36 4.98
C ALA A 125 -7.88 1.70 5.36
N SER A 126 -8.07 2.38 6.51
CA SER A 126 -9.39 2.86 6.95
C SER A 126 -9.95 3.88 5.97
N PHE A 127 -9.13 4.82 5.50
CA PHE A 127 -9.53 5.76 4.45
C PHE A 127 -9.97 5.01 3.19
N TRP A 128 -9.14 4.09 2.71
CA TRP A 128 -9.40 3.40 1.46
C TRP A 128 -10.70 2.58 1.48
N VAL A 129 -10.97 1.85 2.56
CA VAL A 129 -12.19 1.04 2.69
C VAL A 129 -13.45 1.91 2.73
N ASN A 130 -13.38 3.11 3.32
CA ASN A 130 -14.55 3.96 3.54
C ASN A 130 -14.77 5.02 2.45
N THR A 131 -13.77 5.30 1.61
CA THR A 131 -13.85 6.36 0.61
C THR A 131 -14.56 5.93 -0.68
N SER A 132 -15.03 6.91 -1.44
CA SER A 132 -15.75 6.67 -2.69
C SER A 132 -14.83 6.19 -3.83
N LYS A 133 -15.41 5.55 -4.86
CA LYS A 133 -14.64 5.18 -6.07
C LYS A 133 -14.00 6.39 -6.74
N GLU A 134 -14.68 7.54 -6.74
CA GLU A 134 -14.17 8.80 -7.29
C GLU A 134 -12.89 9.24 -6.54
N SER A 135 -12.95 9.30 -5.21
CA SER A 135 -11.79 9.66 -4.37
C SER A 135 -10.63 8.67 -4.50
N LYS A 136 -10.92 7.37 -4.72
CA LYS A 136 -9.89 6.36 -5.04
C LYS A 136 -9.21 6.66 -6.37
N ASN A 137 -9.99 7.03 -7.40
CA ASN A 137 -9.43 7.41 -8.69
C ASN A 137 -8.55 8.65 -8.57
N ASP A 138 -9.01 9.70 -7.88
CA ASP A 138 -8.23 10.94 -7.69
C ASP A 138 -6.87 10.66 -7.04
N LEU A 139 -6.87 9.83 -5.99
CA LEU A 139 -5.63 9.46 -5.30
C LEU A 139 -4.70 8.64 -6.20
N LEU A 140 -5.24 7.67 -6.94
CA LEU A 140 -4.43 6.87 -7.86
C LEU A 140 -3.90 7.71 -9.03
N ASP A 141 -4.65 8.66 -9.56
CA ASP A 141 -4.17 9.57 -10.60
C ASP A 141 -3.00 10.41 -10.09
N ASN A 142 -3.11 10.94 -8.87
CA ASN A 142 -2.03 11.67 -8.22
C ASN A 142 -0.77 10.80 -8.01
N ILE A 143 -0.93 9.57 -7.52
CA ILE A 143 0.20 8.65 -7.29
C ILE A 143 0.90 8.32 -8.60
N HIS A 144 0.15 7.95 -9.65
CA HIS A 144 0.74 7.62 -10.95
C HIS A 144 1.48 8.83 -11.56
N GLN A 145 0.94 10.03 -11.39
CA GLN A 145 1.59 11.26 -11.87
C GLN A 145 2.91 11.52 -11.13
N LEU A 146 2.93 11.41 -9.80
CA LEU A 146 4.16 11.56 -9.00
C LEU A 146 5.21 10.49 -9.36
N CYS A 147 4.79 9.24 -9.55
CA CYS A 147 5.68 8.15 -9.95
C CYS A 147 6.27 8.38 -11.34
N LYS A 148 5.49 8.96 -12.27
CA LYS A 148 5.96 9.34 -13.60
C LYS A 148 7.01 10.46 -13.52
N GLU A 149 6.72 11.54 -12.81
CA GLU A 149 7.65 12.67 -12.63
C GLU A 149 8.96 12.24 -11.97
N TYR A 150 8.89 11.34 -11.00
CA TYR A 150 10.08 10.79 -10.35
C TYR A 150 10.95 9.98 -11.32
N LYS A 151 10.35 9.12 -12.15
CA LYS A 151 11.07 8.33 -13.15
C LYS A 151 11.76 9.26 -14.16
N GLU A 152 11.05 10.27 -14.67
CA GLU A 152 11.61 11.26 -15.59
C GLU A 152 12.76 12.07 -14.95
N SER A 153 12.64 12.46 -13.68
CA SER A 153 13.70 13.20 -12.98
C SER A 153 15.01 12.40 -12.82
N LYS A 154 14.91 11.07 -12.67
CA LYS A 154 16.06 10.17 -12.55
C LYS A 154 16.75 9.88 -13.88
N GLU A 155 16.02 9.96 -14.98
CA GLU A 155 16.58 9.81 -16.32
C GLU A 155 17.31 11.09 -16.79
N LEU A 156 16.97 12.24 -16.19
CA LEU A 156 17.57 13.55 -16.49
C LEU A 156 18.84 13.88 -15.68
N THR A 157 19.26 13.01 -14.75
CA THR A 157 20.51 13.19 -14.01
C THR A 157 21.66 12.59 -14.82
N PHE A 158 22.32 13.44 -15.61
CA PHE A 158 23.52 13.15 -16.42
C PHE A 158 24.80 13.04 -15.57
#